data_AF-A0A1I1R0X6-F1
#
_entry.id   AF-A0A1I1R0X6-F1
#
_cell.length_a   1.000
_cell.length_b   1.000
_cell.length_c   1.000
_cell.angle_alpha   90.00
_cell.angle_beta   90.00
_cell.angle_gamma   90.00
#
_symmetry.space_group_name_H-M   'P 1'
#
loop_
_entity.id
_entity.type
_entity.pdbx_description
1 polymer ?
#
loop_
_entity_poly.entity_id
_entity_poly.type
_entity_poly.pdbx_seq_one_letter_code
_entity_poly.pdbx_strand_id
1 'polypeptide(L)'
;MTHQAEPRHDRPGGGASPARPEPPPPGEGRGTSRPGETPPAEGSMSETGPYEAHNPTRGWGPVPLLLIVLLAASFVAFFIAYAIVIVAS
;
A
#
# COMPACT_ATOMS: atom_id res chain seq x y z
N MET A 1 -5.00 -57.75 48.75
CA MET A 1 -4.50 -57.81 47.36
C MET A 1 -5.73 -57.62 46.48
N THR A 2 -5.91 -56.68 45.56
CA THR A 2 -5.08 -56.03 44.52
C THR A 2 -6.09 -55.05 43.86
N HIS A 3 -5.86 -53.80 43.45
CA HIS A 3 -4.74 -53.10 42.84
C HIS A 3 -4.84 -51.61 43.17
N GLN A 4 -3.68 -51.01 43.46
CA GLN A 4 -3.42 -49.61 43.20
C GLN A 4 -3.14 -49.43 41.70
N ALA A 5 -3.75 -48.42 41.07
CA ALA A 5 -3.28 -47.84 39.79
C ALA A 5 -3.81 -46.39 39.68
N GLU A 6 -2.98 -45.44 40.08
CA GLU A 6 -3.05 -44.01 39.71
C GLU A 6 -1.90 -43.78 38.69
N PRO A 7 -1.64 -42.61 38.05
CA PRO A 7 -2.44 -41.53 37.42
C PRO A 7 -2.12 -41.39 35.90
N ARG A 8 -2.94 -40.71 35.08
CA ARG A 8 -2.53 -39.88 33.88
C ARG A 8 -3.74 -39.03 33.41
N HIS A 9 -3.62 -37.69 33.41
CA HIS A 9 -3.42 -36.83 32.23
C HIS A 9 -4.54 -37.02 31.17
N ASP A 10 -5.44 -36.07 30.85
CA ASP A 10 -5.19 -34.74 30.29
C ASP A 10 -6.41 -33.79 30.39
N ARG A 11 -6.16 -32.49 30.59
CA ARG A 11 -7.10 -31.35 30.39
C ARG A 11 -6.97 -30.88 28.91
N PRO A 12 -7.71 -29.88 28.38
CA PRO A 12 -9.14 -29.53 28.27
C PRO A 12 -9.65 -29.61 26.80
N GLY A 13 -10.96 -29.51 26.57
CA GLY A 13 -11.52 -29.11 25.27
C GLY A 13 -13.01 -28.80 25.42
N GLY A 14 -13.51 -27.57 25.26
CA GLY A 14 -13.18 -26.62 24.20
C GLY A 14 -14.20 -26.76 23.08
N GLY A 15 -15.45 -26.39 23.35
CA GLY A 15 -16.56 -26.43 22.40
C GLY A 15 -17.45 -25.19 22.52
N ALA A 16 -16.87 -24.02 22.78
CA ALA A 16 -17.54 -22.76 22.52
C ALA A 16 -17.64 -22.62 20.99
N SER A 17 -18.84 -22.84 20.45
CA SER A 17 -19.15 -22.50 19.06
C SER A 17 -18.71 -21.06 18.81
N PRO A 18 -17.88 -20.76 17.79
CA PRO A 18 -17.45 -19.39 17.56
C PRO A 18 -18.69 -18.56 17.23
N ALA A 19 -19.03 -17.63 18.13
CA ALA A 19 -20.02 -16.61 17.86
C ALA A 19 -19.53 -15.82 16.65
N ARG A 20 -20.27 -15.91 15.54
CA ARG A 20 -20.08 -15.03 14.39
C ARG A 20 -20.16 -13.57 14.92
N PRO A 21 -19.22 -12.67 14.58
CA PRO A 21 -19.34 -11.28 14.95
C PRO A 21 -20.62 -10.69 14.35
N GLU A 22 -21.46 -10.08 15.17
CA GLU A 22 -22.61 -9.32 14.67
C GLU A 22 -22.11 -8.07 13.92
N PRO A 23 -22.74 -7.69 12.80
CA PRO A 23 -22.39 -6.46 12.10
C PRO A 23 -22.68 -5.24 13.00
N PRO A 24 -21.80 -4.22 13.01
CA PRO A 24 -22.03 -3.02 13.81
C PRO A 24 -23.30 -2.29 13.37
N PRO A 25 -23.98 -1.58 14.29
CA PRO A 25 -25.21 -0.87 13.98
C PRO A 25 -24.96 0.23 12.92
N PRO A 26 -25.91 0.48 12.01
CA PRO A 26 -25.74 1.47 10.96
C PRO A 26 -25.75 2.88 11.58
N GLY A 27 -24.57 3.49 11.71
CA GLY A 27 -24.45 4.86 12.21
C GLY A 27 -23.08 5.27 12.77
N GLU A 28 -22.20 4.31 13.09
CA GLU A 28 -20.89 4.60 13.71
C GLU A 28 -19.78 4.96 12.69
N GLY A 29 -20.16 5.20 11.42
CA GLY A 29 -19.23 5.43 10.31
C GLY A 29 -19.07 6.88 9.86
N ARG A 30 -19.62 7.88 10.57
CA ARG A 30 -19.43 9.30 10.21
C ARG A 30 -19.21 10.15 11.44
N GLY A 31 -18.06 10.82 11.47
CA GLY A 31 -17.60 11.69 12.55
C GLY A 31 -18.70 12.66 13.02
N THR A 32 -19.12 12.47 14.27
CA THR A 32 -19.95 13.41 14.99
C THR A 32 -19.05 14.28 15.87
N SER A 33 -18.17 15.07 15.25
CA SER A 33 -17.50 16.14 15.98
C SER A 33 -18.58 17.11 16.47
N ARG A 34 -18.69 17.27 17.79
CA ARG A 34 -19.67 18.19 18.39
C ARG A 34 -19.35 19.62 17.92
N PRO A 35 -20.37 20.45 17.60
CA PRO A 35 -20.14 21.84 17.23
C PRO A 35 -19.40 22.58 18.35
N GLY A 36 -18.16 23.01 18.10
CA GLY A 36 -17.27 23.65 19.07
C GLY A 36 -15.91 22.97 19.21
N GLU A 37 -15.77 21.72 18.77
CA GLU A 37 -14.47 21.07 18.64
C GLU A 37 -14.00 21.22 17.20
N THR A 38 -13.25 22.28 16.92
CA THR A 38 -12.41 22.35 15.71
C THR A 38 -11.67 21.02 15.61
N PRO A 39 -11.83 20.26 14.51
CA PRO A 39 -11.09 19.03 14.30
C PRO A 39 -9.60 19.25 14.63
N PRO A 40 -8.94 18.32 15.35
CA PRO A 40 -7.51 18.39 15.59
C PRO A 40 -6.85 18.72 14.27
N ALA A 41 -6.01 19.76 14.27
CA ALA A 41 -5.38 20.29 13.08
C ALA A 41 -5.05 19.14 12.12
N GLU A 42 -5.75 19.10 10.99
CA GLU A 42 -5.39 18.28 9.83
C GLU A 42 -4.15 18.89 9.18
N GLY A 43 -3.13 19.13 10.02
CA GLY A 43 -1.79 19.42 9.63
C GLY A 43 -1.36 18.22 8.83
N SER A 44 -1.35 18.41 7.52
CA SER A 44 -0.67 17.64 6.50
C SER A 44 0.37 16.76 7.16
N MET A 45 0.02 15.51 7.43
CA MET A 45 0.99 14.53 7.86
C MET A 45 1.85 14.28 6.63
N SER A 46 2.89 15.10 6.47
CA SER A 46 4.02 14.95 5.56
C SER A 46 4.84 13.68 5.86
N GLU A 47 4.28 12.74 6.62
CA GLU A 47 4.97 11.63 7.26
C GLU A 47 3.94 10.49 7.50
N THR A 48 3.32 9.96 6.45
CA THR A 48 2.43 8.78 6.54
C THR A 48 2.74 7.78 5.44
N GLY A 49 4.01 7.39 5.32
CA GLY A 49 4.44 6.20 4.58
C GLY A 49 4.89 5.10 5.55
N PRO A 50 4.58 3.81 5.31
CA PRO A 50 5.27 2.71 5.99
C PRO A 50 6.78 2.87 5.81
N TYR A 51 7.58 2.56 6.83
CA TYR A 51 9.06 2.60 6.80
C TYR A 51 9.62 2.19 5.43
N GLU A 52 10.32 3.08 4.71
CA GLU A 52 10.77 2.86 3.32
C GLU A 52 11.87 1.79 3.16
N ALA A 53 11.97 0.81 4.05
CA ALA A 53 12.80 -0.39 3.82
C ALA A 53 12.29 -1.25 2.65
N HIS A 54 11.03 -1.06 2.23
CA HIS A 54 10.39 -1.86 1.19
C HIS A 54 9.90 -1.03 -0.01
N ASN A 55 10.56 0.09 -0.31
CA ASN A 55 10.41 0.76 -1.61
C ASN A 55 11.54 0.30 -2.55
N PRO A 56 11.42 -0.86 -3.24
CA PRO A 56 12.40 -1.23 -4.25
C PRO A 56 12.30 -0.22 -5.39
N THR A 57 13.20 0.78 -5.38
CA THR A 57 13.35 1.83 -6.41
C THR A 57 13.68 1.28 -7.81
N ARG A 58 13.74 -0.04 -7.98
CA ARG A 58 14.45 -0.72 -9.07
C ARG A 58 13.67 -0.91 -10.36
N GLY A 59 12.34 -0.74 -10.38
CA GLY A 59 11.54 -1.17 -11.54
C GLY A 59 11.23 -0.11 -12.58
N TRP A 60 10.74 1.05 -12.14
CA TRP A 60 9.93 1.92 -13.01
C TRP A 60 10.34 3.38 -13.04
N GLY A 61 11.07 3.87 -12.03
CA GLY A 61 11.53 5.26 -12.01
C GLY A 61 12.25 5.73 -13.29
N PRO A 62 13.23 4.97 -13.81
CA PRO A 62 13.97 5.41 -15.00
C PRO A 62 13.23 5.16 -16.33
N VAL A 63 12.20 4.31 -16.35
CA VAL A 63 11.58 3.86 -17.61
C VAL A 63 10.84 4.99 -18.36
N PRO A 64 9.92 5.76 -17.72
CA PRO A 64 9.26 6.89 -18.38
C PRO A 64 10.27 7.96 -18.85
N LEU A 65 11.30 8.23 -18.04
CA LEU A 65 12.33 9.20 -18.40
C LEU A 65 13.09 8.75 -19.66
N LEU A 66 13.50 7.48 -19.72
CA LEU A 66 14.20 6.94 -20.88
C LEU A 66 13.34 7.01 -22.15
N LEU A 67 12.05 6.69 -22.06
CA LEU A 67 11.12 6.79 -23.19
C LEU A 67 11.01 8.22 -23.72
N ILE A 68 10.90 9.21 -22.83
CA ILE A 68 10.85 10.63 -23.21
C ILE A 68 12.16 11.07 -23.87
N VAL A 69 13.31 10.66 -23.32
CA VAL A 69 14.63 10.99 -23.89
C VAL A 69 14.80 10.38 -25.29
N LEU A 70 14.41 9.13 -25.49
CA LEU A 70 14.48 8.48 -26.81
C LEU A 70 13.54 9.14 -27.83
N LEU A 71 12.34 9.52 -27.40
CA LEU A 71 11.38 10.23 -28.25
C LEU A 71 11.93 11.60 -28.66
N ALA A 72 12.44 12.38 -27.69
CA ALA A 72 13.05 13.67 -27.95
C ALA A 72 14.28 13.56 -28.88
N ALA A 73 15.16 12.59 -28.64
CA ALA A 73 16.32 12.32 -29.50
C ALA A 73 15.89 11.97 -30.93
N SER A 74 14.79 11.22 -31.10
CA SER A 74 14.25 10.87 -32.41
C SER A 74 13.75 12.10 -33.18
N PHE A 75 13.06 13.03 -32.50
CA PHE A 75 12.66 14.31 -33.11
C PHE A 75 13.88 15.15 -33.52
N VAL A 76 14.88 15.26 -32.64
CA VAL A 76 16.13 15.99 -32.95
C VAL A 76 16.83 15.39 -34.17
N ALA A 77 16.98 14.06 -34.21
CA ALA A 77 17.59 13.36 -35.34
C ALA A 77 16.81 13.58 -36.64
N PHE A 78 15.47 13.57 -36.59
CA PHE A 78 14.62 13.85 -37.74
C PHE A 78 14.86 15.25 -38.30
N PHE A 79 14.89 16.28 -37.45
CA PHE A 79 15.15 17.66 -37.89
C PHE A 79 16.54 17.83 -38.48
N ILE A 80 17.56 17.19 -37.88
CA ILE A 80 18.92 17.19 -38.43
C ILE A 80 18.95 16.54 -39.81
N ALA A 81 18.36 15.36 -39.98
CA ALA A 81 18.28 14.67 -41.26
C ALA A 81 17.54 15.50 -42.32
N TYR A 82 16.39 16.08 -41.94
CA TYR A 82 15.61 16.96 -42.81
C TYR A 82 16.38 18.21 -43.24
N ALA A 83 17.10 18.85 -42.32
CA ALA A 83 17.95 19.99 -42.62
C ALA A 83 19.09 19.64 -43.57
N ILE A 84 19.73 18.47 -43.39
CA ILE A 84 20.75 17.97 -44.32
C ILE A 84 20.16 17.77 -45.71
N VAL A 85 18.97 17.15 -45.80
CA VAL A 85 18.29 16.96 -47.10
C VAL A 85 18.04 18.31 -47.78
N ILE A 86 17.50 19.31 -47.06
CA ILE A 86 17.26 20.65 -47.63
C ILE A 86 18.55 21.32 -48.09
N VAL A 87 19.62 21.22 -47.30
CA VAL A 87 20.88 21.89 -47.62
C VAL A 87 21.64 21.19 -48.76
N ALA A 88 21.46 19.87 -48.90
CA ALA A 88 22.14 19.05 -49.90
C ALA A 88 21.31 18.82 -51.18
N SER A 89 20.03 19.20 -51.20
CA SER A 89 19.15 19.18 -52.37
C SER A 89 19.22 20.47 -53.16
#